data_AF-A0A8S3F4E8-F1
#
_entry.id   AF-A0A8S3F4E8-F1
#
_cell.length_a   1.000
_cell.length_b   1.000
_cell.length_c   1.000
_cell.angle_alpha   90.00
_cell.angle_beta   90.00
_cell.angle_gamma   90.00
#
_symmetry.space_group_name_H-M   'P 1'
#
loop_
_entity.id
_entity.type
_entity.pdbx_description
1 polymer ?
#
loop_
_entity_poly.entity_id
_entity_poly.type
_entity_poly.pdbx_seq_one_letter_code
_entity_poly.pdbx_strand_id
1 'polypeptide(L)'
;NGRTTQRKRSSRSSSLANFTPTTHRNRSSSQIRSLQREITVPVAKPPQIRGGNLPKTFSEEVENAIRHQFHVLLTKKVYPTVEILFNQLHAAYPDFPILSKTSLREYMHMLGFTFKQISNTKIPLEGIEIEAQRAIFYRKMGNLRSTGAHIFYHDETWSNASEEKRSIWFSDTGEGR
;
A
#
# COMPACT_ATOMS: atom_id res chain seq x y z
N ASN A 1 -58.45 -0.25 -9.35
CA ASN A 1 -58.11 -1.69 -9.44
C ASN A 1 -57.67 -2.23 -8.08
N GLY A 2 -58.63 -2.46 -7.18
CA GLY A 2 -58.41 -3.16 -5.91
C GLY A 2 -59.24 -4.45 -5.92
N ARG A 3 -58.59 -5.61 -5.87
CA ARG A 3 -59.26 -6.92 -5.79
C ARG A 3 -59.36 -7.34 -4.33
N THR A 4 -60.52 -7.05 -3.73
CA THR A 4 -61.00 -7.70 -2.51
C THR A 4 -61.72 -8.98 -2.91
N THR A 5 -61.31 -10.13 -2.40
CA THR A 5 -62.04 -11.39 -2.58
C THR A 5 -62.43 -11.94 -1.22
N GLN A 6 -63.73 -11.95 -0.94
CA GLN A 6 -64.31 -12.67 0.19
C GLN A 6 -64.20 -14.17 -0.02
N ARG A 7 -64.08 -14.93 1.07
CA ARG A 7 -64.80 -16.20 1.19
C ARG A 7 -65.06 -16.58 2.65
N LYS A 8 -66.34 -16.52 3.01
CA LYS A 8 -66.96 -17.19 4.15
C LYS A 8 -66.82 -18.71 3.98
N ARG A 9 -66.64 -19.44 5.09
CA ARG A 9 -67.37 -20.69 5.34
C ARG A 9 -67.41 -21.01 6.83
N SER A 10 -68.57 -21.50 7.23
CA SER A 10 -69.08 -21.64 8.58
C SER A 10 -68.77 -23.00 9.21
N SER A 11 -68.85 -22.97 10.54
CA SER A 11 -69.40 -23.99 11.45
C SER A 11 -68.75 -25.37 11.50
N ARG A 12 -68.15 -25.67 12.66
CA ARG A 12 -68.42 -26.93 13.38
C ARG A 12 -68.17 -26.78 14.88
N SER A 13 -69.15 -27.25 15.64
CA SER A 13 -69.26 -27.27 17.09
C SER A 13 -68.13 -28.06 17.75
N SER A 14 -67.45 -27.46 18.72
CA SER A 14 -66.54 -28.18 19.63
C SER A 14 -67.28 -28.53 20.92
N SER A 15 -67.66 -29.81 21.03
CA SER A 15 -68.16 -30.41 22.27
C SER A 15 -67.04 -30.50 23.30
N LEU A 16 -67.37 -30.07 24.52
CA LEU A 16 -66.60 -30.24 25.74
C LEU A 16 -66.29 -31.73 25.98
N ALA A 17 -65.02 -32.06 26.13
CA ALA A 17 -64.58 -33.31 26.74
C ALA A 17 -63.53 -32.98 27.80
N ASN A 18 -63.88 -33.34 29.03
CA ASN A 18 -63.13 -33.12 30.26
C ASN A 18 -61.77 -33.80 30.21
N PHE A 19 -60.69 -33.07 30.51
CA PHE A 19 -59.42 -33.67 30.88
C PHE A 19 -59.10 -33.33 32.35
N THR A 20 -58.96 -34.38 33.12
CA THR A 20 -58.59 -34.39 34.53
C THR A 20 -57.15 -33.91 34.73
N PRO A 21 -56.82 -33.30 35.88
CA PRO A 21 -55.46 -32.86 36.17
C PRO A 21 -54.58 -34.08 36.43
N THR A 22 -53.69 -34.38 35.48
CA THR A 22 -52.65 -35.39 35.67
C THR A 22 -51.54 -34.80 36.54
N THR A 23 -51.40 -35.38 37.73
CA THR A 23 -50.31 -35.17 38.68
C THR A 23 -48.94 -35.10 37.99
N HIS A 24 -48.26 -33.97 38.09
CA HIS A 24 -46.85 -33.84 37.70
C HIS A 24 -46.00 -34.75 38.61
N ARG A 25 -45.63 -35.93 38.09
CA ARG A 25 -44.59 -36.76 38.68
C ARG A 25 -43.27 -36.03 38.47
N ASN A 26 -42.68 -35.54 39.57
CA ASN A 26 -41.33 -34.97 39.60
C ASN A 26 -40.35 -35.91 38.89
N ARG A 27 -39.92 -35.52 37.68
CA ARG A 27 -38.72 -36.10 37.08
C ARG A 27 -37.53 -35.56 37.88
N SER A 28 -36.80 -36.48 38.48
CA SER A 28 -35.57 -36.22 39.20
C SER A 28 -34.63 -35.35 38.37
N SER A 29 -34.08 -34.31 39.01
CA SER A 29 -33.07 -33.36 38.53
C SER A 29 -31.73 -34.01 38.10
N SER A 30 -31.63 -35.33 38.10
CA SER A 30 -30.43 -36.10 37.78
C SER A 30 -30.25 -36.44 36.30
N GLN A 31 -31.20 -36.12 35.42
CA GLN A 31 -31.12 -36.47 33.97
C GLN A 31 -30.90 -35.29 33.01
N ILE A 32 -30.75 -34.05 33.51
CA ILE A 32 -30.42 -32.89 32.66
C ILE A 32 -28.88 -32.69 32.51
N ARG A 33 -28.07 -33.36 33.34
CA ARG A 33 -26.60 -33.17 33.37
C ARG A 33 -25.80 -33.89 32.28
N SER A 34 -26.41 -34.64 31.37
CA SER A 34 -25.68 -35.43 30.36
C SER A 34 -25.78 -34.92 28.91
N LEU A 35 -26.35 -33.72 28.68
CA LEU A 35 -26.47 -33.15 27.32
C LEU A 35 -26.04 -31.67 27.23
N GLN A 36 -25.03 -31.27 28.00
CA GLN A 36 -24.24 -30.08 27.68
C GLN A 36 -22.89 -30.53 27.14
N ARG A 37 -22.86 -30.90 25.84
CA ARG A 37 -21.61 -30.77 25.09
C ARG A 37 -21.29 -29.29 25.10
N GLU A 38 -20.23 -28.90 25.80
CA GLU A 38 -19.67 -27.56 25.69
C GLU A 38 -19.39 -27.30 24.20
N ILE A 39 -20.14 -26.37 23.60
CA ILE A 39 -19.81 -25.85 22.29
C ILE A 39 -18.63 -24.90 22.53
N THR A 40 -17.43 -25.45 22.51
CA THR A 40 -16.21 -24.64 22.48
C THR A 40 -16.17 -23.96 21.12
N VAL A 41 -16.57 -22.69 21.04
CA VAL A 41 -16.34 -21.88 19.85
C VAL A 41 -14.83 -21.83 19.61
N PRO A 42 -14.32 -22.22 18.44
CA PRO A 42 -12.89 -22.19 18.18
C PRO A 42 -12.42 -20.74 18.16
N VAL A 43 -11.74 -20.32 19.23
CA VAL A 43 -11.03 -19.05 19.30
C VAL A 43 -9.78 -19.19 18.42
N ALA A 44 -9.67 -18.37 17.39
CA ALA A 44 -8.48 -18.34 16.54
C ALA A 44 -7.24 -18.06 17.40
N LYS A 45 -6.21 -18.90 17.27
CA LYS A 45 -4.92 -18.65 17.91
C LYS A 45 -4.38 -17.31 17.39
N PRO A 46 -3.83 -16.44 18.26
CA PRO A 46 -3.21 -15.21 17.80
C PRO A 46 -2.12 -15.55 16.77
N PRO A 47 -1.94 -14.72 15.73
CA PRO A 47 -0.94 -14.98 14.70
C PRO A 47 0.43 -15.15 15.36
N GLN A 48 1.07 -16.30 15.10
CA GLN A 48 2.42 -16.52 15.59
C GLN A 48 3.36 -15.57 14.84
N ILE A 49 3.95 -14.63 15.58
CA ILE A 49 5.04 -13.82 15.08
C ILE A 49 6.20 -14.79 14.81
N ARG A 50 6.40 -15.15 13.54
CA ARG A 50 7.60 -15.88 13.14
C ARG A 50 8.76 -14.96 13.46
N GLY A 51 9.67 -15.40 14.33
CA GLY A 51 10.89 -14.65 14.62
C GLY A 51 11.54 -14.28 13.29
N GLY A 52 11.68 -12.99 13.03
CA GLY A 52 12.38 -12.52 11.85
C GLY A 52 13.80 -13.07 11.92
N ASN A 53 14.28 -13.67 10.82
CA ASN A 53 15.70 -13.98 10.72
C ASN A 53 16.46 -12.67 10.95
N LEU A 54 17.36 -12.65 11.95
CA LEU A 54 18.25 -11.50 12.12
C LEU A 54 18.93 -11.24 10.77
N PRO A 55 19.03 -9.98 10.35
CA PRO A 55 19.55 -9.71 9.04
C PRO A 55 21.03 -10.11 8.97
N LYS A 56 21.38 -10.78 7.88
CA LYS A 56 22.74 -11.20 7.58
C LYS A 56 23.58 -9.93 7.33
N THR A 57 24.57 -9.67 8.17
CA THR A 57 25.58 -8.63 7.89
C THR A 57 26.31 -9.03 6.61
N PHE A 58 26.36 -8.14 5.61
CA PHE A 58 27.14 -8.37 4.38
C PHE A 58 28.54 -7.78 4.50
N SER A 59 29.40 -8.07 3.53
CA SER A 59 30.74 -7.46 3.47
C SER A 59 30.65 -5.96 3.19
N GLU A 60 31.68 -5.22 3.61
CA GLU A 60 31.80 -3.79 3.37
C GLU A 60 31.68 -3.42 1.88
N GLU A 61 32.17 -4.28 0.98
CA GLU A 61 32.06 -4.13 -0.47
C GLU A 61 30.60 -4.02 -0.94
N VAL A 62 29.71 -4.83 -0.36
CA VAL A 62 28.27 -4.83 -0.67
C VAL A 62 27.64 -3.53 -0.21
N GLU A 63 28.01 -3.04 0.98
CA GLU A 63 27.52 -1.77 1.50
C GLU A 63 27.95 -0.60 0.63
N ASN A 64 29.23 -0.58 0.25
CA ASN A 64 29.80 0.45 -0.61
C ASN A 64 29.18 0.44 -2.00
N ALA A 65 28.87 -0.75 -2.55
CA ALA A 65 28.13 -0.85 -3.81
C ALA A 65 26.72 -0.22 -3.71
N ILE A 66 25.99 -0.48 -2.62
CA ILE A 66 24.66 0.12 -2.39
C ILE A 66 24.76 1.64 -2.28
N ARG A 67 25.67 2.15 -1.44
CA ARG A 67 25.88 3.60 -1.29
C ARG A 67 26.26 4.25 -2.62
N HIS A 68 27.20 3.66 -3.35
CA HIS A 68 27.65 4.19 -4.63
C HIS A 68 26.52 4.29 -5.65
N GLN A 69 25.77 3.21 -5.87
CA GLN A 69 24.68 3.23 -6.85
C GLN A 69 23.55 4.17 -6.44
N PHE A 70 23.31 4.33 -5.14
CA PHE A 70 22.37 5.32 -4.62
C PHE A 70 22.78 6.76 -4.98
N HIS A 71 24.05 7.14 -4.76
CA HIS A 71 24.53 8.49 -5.10
C HIS A 71 24.61 8.72 -6.62
N VAL A 72 24.85 7.67 -7.42
CA VAL A 72 24.76 7.76 -8.89
C VAL A 72 23.34 8.15 -9.32
N LEU A 73 22.30 7.62 -8.66
CA LEU A 73 20.92 8.00 -8.96
C LEU A 73 20.62 9.46 -8.61
N LEU A 74 21.09 9.92 -7.44
CA LEU A 74 20.96 11.32 -7.04
C LEU A 74 21.65 12.27 -8.03
N THR A 75 22.86 11.91 -8.48
CA THR A 75 23.61 12.69 -9.49
C THR A 75 22.83 12.82 -10.80
N LYS A 76 22.07 11.78 -11.19
CA LYS A 76 21.20 11.77 -12.37
C LYS A 76 19.87 12.51 -12.14
N LYS A 77 19.65 13.11 -10.97
CA LYS A 77 18.39 13.74 -10.54
C LYS A 77 17.20 12.77 -10.60
N VAL A 78 17.46 11.49 -10.37
CA VAL A 78 16.43 10.44 -10.31
C VAL A 78 16.23 10.04 -8.85
N TYR A 79 14.98 10.05 -8.39
CA TYR A 79 14.67 9.59 -7.03
C TYR A 79 15.06 8.11 -6.85
N PRO A 80 15.92 7.78 -5.89
CA PRO A 80 16.34 6.40 -5.66
C PRO A 80 15.18 5.64 -5.02
N THR A 81 14.56 4.75 -5.79
CA THR A 81 13.61 3.76 -5.28
C THR A 81 14.31 2.42 -5.12
N VAL A 82 13.80 1.56 -4.23
CA VAL A 82 14.35 0.21 -4.02
C VAL A 82 14.36 -0.59 -5.33
N GLU A 83 13.34 -0.40 -6.18
CA GLU A 83 13.26 -1.07 -7.47
C GLU A 83 14.33 -0.62 -8.45
N ILE A 84 14.50 0.69 -8.62
CA ILE A 84 15.51 1.24 -9.53
C ILE A 84 16.91 0.85 -9.03
N LEU A 85 17.15 0.99 -7.73
CA LEU A 85 18.42 0.64 -7.11
C LEU A 85 18.73 -0.85 -7.24
N PHE A 86 17.74 -1.72 -7.01
CA PHE A 86 17.89 -3.17 -7.18
C PHE A 86 18.27 -3.53 -8.61
N ASN A 87 17.55 -2.99 -9.60
CA ASN A 87 17.83 -3.25 -11.00
C ASN A 87 19.22 -2.73 -11.40
N GLN A 88 19.62 -1.56 -10.91
CA GLN A 88 20.92 -0.96 -11.20
C GLN A 88 22.08 -1.72 -10.53
N LEU A 89 21.88 -2.23 -9.30
CA LEU A 89 22.86 -3.07 -8.61
C LEU A 89 23.10 -4.37 -9.36
N HIS A 90 22.03 -5.09 -9.73
CA HIS A 90 22.14 -6.36 -10.48
C HIS A 90 22.67 -6.16 -11.91
N ALA A 91 22.44 -5.00 -12.52
CA ALA A 91 23.04 -4.66 -13.81
C ALA A 91 24.54 -4.36 -13.73
N ALA A 92 25.00 -3.73 -12.64
CA ALA A 92 26.40 -3.38 -12.43
C ALA A 92 27.22 -4.54 -11.83
N TYR A 93 26.61 -5.36 -10.98
CA TYR A 93 27.22 -6.45 -10.23
C TYR A 93 26.36 -7.71 -10.35
N PRO A 94 26.63 -8.60 -11.34
CA PRO A 94 25.82 -9.80 -11.56
C PRO A 94 25.78 -10.77 -10.37
N ASP A 95 26.86 -10.83 -9.58
CA ASP A 95 27.00 -11.73 -8.43
C ASP A 95 26.57 -11.07 -7.10
N PHE A 96 25.71 -10.04 -7.15
CA PHE A 96 25.30 -9.30 -5.96
C PHE A 96 24.50 -10.20 -4.99
N PRO A 97 24.87 -10.27 -3.69
CA PRO A 97 24.35 -11.30 -2.80
C PRO A 97 22.88 -11.10 -2.36
N ILE A 98 22.31 -9.92 -2.60
CA ILE A 98 20.92 -9.61 -2.23
C ILE A 98 20.00 -9.90 -3.41
N LEU A 99 19.23 -10.99 -3.30
CA LEU A 99 18.40 -11.51 -4.41
C LEU A 99 16.96 -10.96 -4.43
N SER A 100 16.53 -10.21 -3.40
CA SER A 100 15.16 -9.69 -3.33
C SER A 100 15.10 -8.20 -2.98
N LYS A 101 14.10 -7.51 -3.54
CA LYS A 101 13.81 -6.09 -3.24
C LYS A 101 13.48 -5.87 -1.76
N THR A 102 12.77 -6.82 -1.14
CA THR A 102 12.43 -6.76 0.30
C THR A 102 13.68 -6.85 1.17
N SER A 103 14.60 -7.77 0.85
CA SER A 103 15.87 -7.88 1.56
C SER A 103 16.75 -6.65 1.35
N LEU A 104 16.77 -6.08 0.15
CA LEU A 104 17.50 -4.82 -0.10
C LEU A 104 16.93 -3.68 0.76
N ARG A 105 15.60 -3.56 0.83
CA ARG A 105 14.93 -2.54 1.66
C ARG A 105 15.30 -2.67 3.14
N GLU A 106 15.27 -3.89 3.67
CA GLU A 106 15.66 -4.17 5.05
C GLU A 106 17.13 -3.82 5.28
N TYR A 107 18.00 -4.19 4.34
CA TYR A 107 19.43 -3.91 4.45
C TYR A 107 19.74 -2.42 4.36
N MET A 108 19.07 -1.68 3.48
CA MET A 108 19.17 -0.22 3.43
C MET A 108 18.86 0.41 4.80
N HIS A 109 17.82 -0.06 5.50
CA HIS A 109 17.52 0.43 6.84
C HIS A 109 18.65 0.15 7.84
N MET A 110 19.32 -1.01 7.75
CA MET A 110 20.46 -1.32 8.61
C MET A 110 21.67 -0.43 8.33
N LEU A 111 21.90 -0.09 7.05
CA LEU A 111 22.97 0.83 6.66
C LEU A 111 22.71 2.28 7.07
N GLY A 112 21.56 2.58 7.68
CA GLY A 112 21.19 3.92 8.13
C GLY A 112 20.35 4.70 7.12
N PHE A 113 19.95 4.11 6.00
CA PHE A 113 19.04 4.77 5.06
C PHE A 113 17.65 4.89 5.68
N THR A 114 17.02 6.05 5.47
CA THR A 114 15.70 6.34 6.03
C THR A 114 14.70 6.70 4.94
N PHE A 115 13.53 6.08 4.98
CA PHE A 115 12.42 6.44 4.10
C PHE A 115 11.51 7.42 4.85
N LYS A 116 11.52 8.68 4.45
CA LYS A 116 10.83 9.77 5.16
C LYS A 116 9.97 10.59 4.20
N GLN A 117 8.95 11.23 4.76
CA GLN A 117 8.20 12.25 4.04
C GLN A 117 9.06 13.50 3.87
N ILE A 118 8.99 14.11 2.70
CA ILE A 118 9.66 15.40 2.44
C ILE A 118 8.75 16.54 2.87
N SER A 119 9.35 17.66 3.28
CA SER A 119 8.62 18.93 3.46
C SER A 119 8.00 19.36 2.12
N ASN A 120 6.86 20.09 2.16
CA ASN A 120 6.11 20.58 0.98
C ASN A 120 6.88 21.54 0.04
N THR A 121 8.20 21.67 0.16
CA THR A 121 9.03 22.47 -0.71
C THR A 121 9.29 21.72 -2.01
N LYS A 122 8.43 22.00 -2.99
CA LYS A 122 8.48 21.41 -4.33
C LYS A 122 9.74 21.82 -5.07
N ILE A 123 10.57 20.83 -5.39
CA ILE A 123 11.63 20.99 -6.38
C ILE A 123 11.03 20.69 -7.76
N PRO A 124 11.04 21.65 -8.69
CA PRO A 124 10.59 21.40 -10.06
C PRO A 124 11.53 20.39 -10.72
N LEU A 125 11.01 19.23 -11.08
CA LEU A 125 11.69 18.23 -11.88
C LEU A 125 11.00 18.20 -13.24
N GLU A 126 11.78 18.38 -14.32
CA GLU A 126 11.22 18.34 -15.67
C GLU A 126 10.75 16.92 -15.99
N GLY A 127 9.45 16.77 -16.25
CA GLY A 127 8.93 15.57 -16.90
C GLY A 127 9.37 15.47 -18.36
N ILE A 128 9.36 14.27 -18.93
CA ILE A 128 9.72 14.01 -20.33
C ILE A 128 8.77 14.79 -21.28
N GLU A 129 7.51 14.93 -20.90
CA GLU A 129 6.51 15.67 -21.66
C GLU A 129 6.84 17.16 -21.73
N ILE A 130 7.33 17.73 -20.61
CA ILE A 130 7.77 19.13 -20.53
C ILE A 130 9.02 19.35 -21.38
N GLU A 131 9.96 18.40 -21.35
CA GLU A 131 11.15 18.44 -22.20
C GLU A 131 10.77 18.42 -23.69
N ALA A 132 9.82 17.57 -24.09
CA ALA A 132 9.31 17.53 -25.46
C ALA A 132 8.62 18.86 -25.86
N GLN A 133 7.78 19.43 -24.99
CA GLN A 133 7.15 20.73 -25.23
C GLN A 133 8.18 21.86 -25.35
N ARG A 134 9.24 21.83 -24.55
CA ARG A 134 10.35 22.77 -24.60
C ARG A 134 11.09 22.70 -25.95
N ALA A 135 11.33 21.50 -26.47
CA ALA A 135 11.91 21.33 -27.80
C ALA A 135 11.01 21.94 -28.90
N ILE A 136 9.70 21.70 -28.83
CA ILE A 136 8.72 22.30 -29.77
C ILE A 136 8.70 23.82 -29.65
N PHE A 137 8.69 24.34 -28.42
CA PHE A 137 8.72 25.76 -28.13
C PHE A 137 9.95 26.42 -28.74
N TYR A 138 11.16 25.87 -28.53
CA TYR A 138 12.38 26.44 -29.10
C TYR A 138 12.39 26.45 -30.63
N ARG A 139 11.84 25.42 -31.29
CA ARG A 139 11.70 25.42 -32.75
C ARG A 139 10.79 26.55 -33.23
N LYS A 140 9.63 26.74 -32.58
CA LYS A 140 8.73 27.86 -32.87
C LYS A 140 9.41 29.21 -32.62
N MET A 141 10.22 29.29 -31.57
CA MET A 141 10.94 30.50 -31.19
C MET A 141 12.06 30.87 -32.15
N GLY A 142 12.76 29.87 -32.71
CA GLY A 142 13.71 30.10 -33.80
C GLY A 142 13.03 30.77 -35.00
N ASN A 143 11.86 30.26 -35.41
CA ASN A 143 11.11 30.81 -36.53
C ASN A 143 10.64 32.26 -36.25
N LEU A 144 10.03 32.51 -35.09
CA LEU A 144 9.53 33.85 -34.73
C LEU A 144 10.65 34.90 -34.61
N ARG A 145 11.84 34.50 -34.16
CA ARG A 145 13.03 35.36 -34.16
C ARG A 145 13.51 35.66 -35.56
N SER A 146 13.48 34.68 -36.47
CA SER A 146 13.89 34.89 -37.87
C SER A 146 12.98 35.85 -38.63
N THR A 147 11.69 35.90 -38.26
CA THR A 147 10.71 36.82 -38.86
C THR A 147 10.72 38.23 -38.25
N GLY A 148 11.61 38.51 -37.28
CA GLY A 148 11.71 39.81 -36.63
C GLY A 148 10.54 40.15 -35.69
N ALA A 149 9.80 39.15 -35.19
CA ALA A 149 8.67 39.39 -34.31
C ALA A 149 9.14 39.91 -32.94
N HIS A 150 8.38 40.84 -32.34
CA HIS A 150 8.60 41.27 -30.96
C HIS A 150 8.12 40.18 -30.00
N ILE A 151 9.02 39.69 -29.13
CA ILE A 151 8.74 38.60 -28.20
C ILE A 151 8.74 39.17 -26.78
N PHE A 152 7.66 38.93 -26.04
CA PHE A 152 7.54 39.26 -24.63
C PHE A 152 7.55 37.96 -23.82
N TYR A 153 8.31 37.94 -22.73
CA TYR A 153 8.42 36.79 -21.84
C TYR A 153 7.64 37.07 -20.55
N HIS A 154 6.83 36.12 -20.12
CA HIS A 154 6.21 36.07 -18.80
C HIS A 154 6.91 35.00 -17.96
N ASP A 155 7.15 35.27 -16.67
CA ASP A 155 7.96 34.46 -15.75
C ASP A 155 7.13 33.45 -14.94
N GLU A 156 6.09 32.89 -15.53
CA GLU A 156 5.24 31.91 -14.85
C GLU A 156 5.99 30.60 -14.59
N THR A 157 6.13 30.24 -13.32
CA THR A 157 6.69 28.94 -12.90
C THR A 157 5.54 27.99 -12.56
N TRP A 158 5.17 27.15 -13.51
CA TRP A 158 4.19 26.09 -13.30
C TRP A 158 4.87 24.87 -12.65
N SER A 159 4.70 24.70 -11.33
CA SER A 159 5.10 23.46 -10.64
C SER A 159 3.93 22.48 -10.60
N ASN A 160 4.06 21.30 -11.21
CA ASN A 160 2.99 20.31 -11.11
C ASN A 160 2.99 19.69 -9.70
N ALA A 161 1.81 19.57 -9.09
CA ALA A 161 1.68 18.99 -7.75
C ALA A 161 2.09 17.50 -7.68
N SER A 162 2.19 16.83 -8.83
CA SER A 162 2.56 15.42 -8.96
C SER A 162 4.03 15.17 -9.30
N GLU A 163 4.83 16.21 -9.56
CA GLU A 163 6.25 16.05 -9.90
C GLU A 163 7.09 15.61 -8.70
N GLU A 164 6.74 16.08 -7.51
CA GLU A 164 7.44 15.72 -6.29
C GLU A 164 6.83 14.49 -5.62
N LYS A 165 7.68 13.54 -5.22
CA LYS A 165 7.25 12.38 -4.44
C LYS A 165 7.00 12.83 -3.00
N ARG A 166 5.92 12.36 -2.37
CA ARG A 166 5.62 12.68 -0.97
C ARG A 166 6.62 12.07 0.03
N SER A 167 7.19 10.92 -0.33
CA SER A 167 8.16 10.19 0.49
C SER A 167 9.30 9.68 -0.37
N ILE A 168 10.53 9.83 0.13
CA ILE A 168 11.75 9.44 -0.56
C ILE A 168 12.73 8.77 0.40
N TRP A 169 13.73 8.11 -0.17
CA TRP A 169 14.85 7.56 0.57
C TRP A 169 15.92 8.63 0.80
N PHE A 170 16.47 8.65 2.00
CA PHE A 170 17.63 9.43 2.40
C PHE A 170 18.77 8.49 2.73
N SER A 171 19.99 8.84 2.33
CA SER A 171 21.22 8.17 2.73
C SER A 171 21.47 8.28 4.24
N ASP A 172 22.47 7.54 4.71
CA ASP A 172 23.05 7.69 6.04
C ASP A 172 23.58 9.11 6.30
N THR A 173 24.04 9.81 5.26
CA THR A 173 24.45 11.23 5.31
C THR A 173 23.28 12.21 5.29
N GLY A 174 22.05 11.75 5.04
CA GLY A 174 20.86 12.60 4.98
C GLY A 174 20.57 13.20 3.59
N GLU A 175 21.24 12.72 2.54
CA GLU A 175 20.99 13.11 1.15
C GLU A 175 19.90 12.22 0.54
N GLY A 176 18.83 12.81 0.03
CA GLY A 176 17.74 12.05 -0.63
C GLY A 176 17.25 12.65 -1.94
N ARG A 177 17.70 13.87 -2.25
CA ARG A 177 17.34 14.67 -3.42
C ARG A 177 18.51 15.56 -3.78
#